data_AF-A0A010YP79-F1
#
_entry.id   AF-A0A010YP79-F1
#
_cell.length_a   1.000
_cell.length_b   1.000
_cell.length_c   1.000
_cell.angle_alpha   90.00
_cell.angle_beta   90.00
_cell.angle_gamma   90.00
#
_symmetry.space_group_name_H-M   'P 1'
#
loop_
_entity.id
_entity.type
_entity.pdbx_description
1 polymer ?
#
loop_
_entity_poly.entity_id
_entity_poly.type
_entity_poly.pdbx_seq_one_letter_code
_entity_poly.pdbx_strand_id
1 'polypeptide(L)'
;MTRHDTRVRVERLSFFVESVEAVPEGWRLEGVPGYHPINWARPGDRFDQACRENGGDARDVALVVVELSESCTVVRGTGGDLLRSDDIISGERLTDDSDAGVGLLPWRDATESLAAILGLTPLDGRSGTGFDWSSVERELGAVLPPDYKRFVDGYGAGLVDGHITVCAPDAPHDWADLVPHNTWAQQCVRLDFAGPEKHAGDWPVGDPTYWTPDREYVPSWFEPGDELISWGHTGNGDLLFWHVEPGTAASDWPVVMKEEGPYWEQYPAGFSSTLASLLTGKIQSKYLSHWLGGPHSYRL
;
A
#
# COMPACT_ATOMS: atom_id res chain seq x y z
N MET A 1 -3.46 -21.53 -27.40
CA MET A 1 -4.59 -21.42 -26.45
C MET A 1 -4.15 -22.11 -25.17
N THR A 2 -3.34 -21.40 -24.39
CA THR A 2 -2.67 -21.94 -23.19
C THR A 2 -3.53 -21.53 -22.01
N ARG A 3 -4.13 -22.49 -21.31
CA ARG A 3 -4.86 -22.24 -20.06
C ARG A 3 -3.83 -21.79 -19.02
N HIS A 4 -3.95 -20.55 -18.54
CA HIS A 4 -3.33 -20.16 -17.28
C HIS A 4 -4.13 -20.85 -16.17
N ASP A 5 -3.48 -21.80 -15.53
CA ASP A 5 -3.98 -22.52 -14.36
C ASP A 5 -3.67 -21.64 -13.15
N THR A 6 -4.62 -20.81 -12.73
CA THR A 6 -4.46 -19.95 -11.55
C THR A 6 -4.38 -20.85 -10.32
N ARG A 7 -3.20 -20.91 -9.69
CA ARG A 7 -3.01 -21.68 -8.46
C ARG A 7 -3.56 -20.85 -7.30
N VAL A 8 -4.75 -21.20 -6.84
CA VAL A 8 -5.28 -20.70 -5.58
C VAL A 8 -4.38 -21.19 -4.46
N ARG A 9 -3.68 -20.28 -3.79
CA ARG A 9 -2.88 -20.56 -2.61
C ARG A 9 -3.71 -20.22 -1.37
N VAL A 10 -3.68 -21.10 -0.38
CA VAL A 10 -4.37 -20.90 0.89
C VAL A 10 -3.35 -20.40 1.90
N GLU A 11 -3.54 -19.19 2.42
CA GLU A 11 -2.78 -18.64 3.53
C GLU A 11 -3.54 -18.90 4.84
N ARG A 12 -2.86 -19.42 5.84
CA ARG A 12 -3.45 -19.67 7.16
C ARG A 12 -3.13 -18.50 8.08
N LEU A 13 -4.17 -17.78 8.48
CA LEU A 13 -4.09 -16.61 9.34
C LEU A 13 -4.17 -17.03 10.80
N SER A 14 -3.54 -16.27 11.68
CA SER A 14 -3.71 -16.46 13.13
C SER A 14 -3.58 -15.18 13.93
N PHE A 15 -4.29 -15.15 15.07
CA PHE A 15 -4.17 -14.11 16.08
C PHE A 15 -4.20 -14.77 17.47
N PHE A 16 -3.25 -14.42 18.33
CA PHE A 16 -3.19 -14.86 19.71
C PHE A 16 -3.98 -13.90 20.59
N VAL A 17 -4.94 -14.41 21.35
CA VAL A 17 -5.83 -13.62 22.20
C VAL A 17 -5.29 -13.57 23.62
N GLU A 18 -4.81 -12.41 24.05
CA GLU A 18 -4.46 -12.14 25.45
C GLU A 18 -5.70 -11.84 26.29
N SER A 19 -6.63 -11.05 25.73
CA SER A 19 -7.90 -10.76 26.39
C SER A 19 -9.02 -10.49 25.38
N VAL A 20 -10.26 -10.66 25.84
CA VAL A 20 -11.48 -10.42 25.05
C VAL A 20 -12.44 -9.55 25.83
N GLU A 21 -12.94 -8.50 25.17
CA GLU A 21 -13.95 -7.58 25.69
C GLU A 21 -15.12 -7.50 24.72
N ALA A 22 -16.35 -7.60 25.22
CA ALA A 22 -17.54 -7.35 24.42
C ALA A 22 -17.70 -5.83 24.20
N VAL A 23 -17.81 -5.43 22.94
CA VAL A 23 -18.05 -4.03 22.53
C VAL A 23 -19.36 -3.92 21.77
N PRO A 24 -19.98 -2.73 21.64
CA PRO A 24 -21.31 -2.58 21.02
C PRO A 24 -21.44 -3.20 19.63
N GLU A 25 -20.33 -3.31 18.92
CA GLU A 25 -20.30 -3.78 17.55
C GLU A 25 -19.78 -5.22 17.40
N GLY A 26 -19.30 -5.88 18.46
CA GLY A 26 -18.69 -7.21 18.39
C GLY A 26 -17.79 -7.50 19.59
N TRP A 27 -16.56 -7.92 19.34
CA TRP A 27 -15.57 -8.21 20.36
C TRP A 27 -14.25 -7.51 20.05
N ARG A 28 -13.68 -6.86 21.05
CA ARG A 28 -12.31 -6.34 21.03
C ARG A 28 -11.40 -7.40 21.62
N LEU A 29 -10.37 -7.77 20.88
CA LEU A 29 -9.35 -8.73 21.31
C LEU A 29 -8.03 -7.98 21.45
N GLU A 30 -7.41 -8.04 22.61
CA GLU A 30 -6.00 -7.64 22.77
C GLU A 30 -5.12 -8.87 22.57
N GLY A 31 -3.93 -8.69 21.99
CA GLY A 31 -2.96 -9.75 21.75
C GLY A 31 -2.15 -9.50 20.48
N VAL A 32 -1.56 -10.54 19.89
CA VAL A 32 -0.60 -10.39 18.78
C VAL A 32 -1.00 -11.18 17.54
N PRO A 33 -0.82 -10.63 16.33
CA PRO A 33 -1.00 -11.38 15.10
C PRO A 33 0.10 -12.45 14.94
N GLY A 34 -0.10 -13.40 14.03
CA GLY A 34 0.81 -14.54 13.84
C GLY A 34 2.29 -14.15 13.62
N TYR A 35 3.20 -15.10 13.88
CA TYR A 35 4.65 -14.88 13.87
C TYR A 35 5.26 -14.29 12.59
N HIS A 36 4.58 -14.42 11.45
CA HIS A 36 5.04 -13.88 10.17
C HIS A 36 3.97 -12.95 9.59
N PRO A 37 4.33 -11.77 9.05
CA PRO A 37 3.38 -10.78 8.51
C PRO A 37 2.38 -11.35 7.48
N ILE A 38 2.80 -12.36 6.72
CA ILE A 38 1.91 -13.07 5.77
C ILE A 38 0.70 -13.74 6.45
N ASN A 39 0.84 -14.13 7.72
CA ASN A 39 -0.20 -14.79 8.51
C ASN A 39 -1.02 -13.79 9.34
N TRP A 40 -0.72 -12.49 9.24
CA TRP A 40 -1.50 -11.47 9.93
C TRP A 40 -2.88 -11.42 9.30
N ALA A 41 -3.89 -11.55 10.16
CA ALA A 41 -5.26 -11.26 9.77
C ALA A 41 -5.38 -9.79 9.41
N ARG A 42 -6.30 -9.45 8.52
CA ARG A 42 -6.56 -8.08 8.06
C ARG A 42 -8.06 -7.79 8.15
N PRO A 43 -8.50 -6.52 8.21
CA PRO A 43 -9.91 -6.20 8.08
C PRO A 43 -10.56 -6.90 6.88
N GLY A 44 -11.67 -7.61 7.13
CA GLY A 44 -12.37 -8.46 6.17
C GLY A 44 -12.03 -9.95 6.27
N ASP A 45 -10.86 -10.32 6.80
CA ASP A 45 -10.47 -11.71 6.99
C ASP A 45 -11.38 -12.41 8.00
N ARG A 46 -11.52 -13.72 7.81
CA ARG A 46 -12.38 -14.56 8.64
C ARG A 46 -11.56 -15.48 9.50
N PHE A 47 -11.88 -15.51 10.79
CA PHE A 47 -11.53 -16.60 11.67
C PHE A 47 -12.70 -17.57 11.75
N ASP A 48 -12.41 -18.84 11.51
CA ASP A 48 -13.37 -19.94 11.54
C ASP A 48 -13.12 -20.91 12.71
N GLN A 49 -11.95 -20.82 13.34
CA GLN A 49 -11.54 -21.71 14.41
C GLN A 49 -10.87 -20.97 15.56
N ALA A 50 -11.15 -21.39 16.79
CA ALA A 50 -10.44 -20.98 18.01
C ALA A 50 -9.94 -22.20 18.78
N CYS A 51 -8.65 -22.26 19.11
CA CYS A 51 -8.05 -23.33 19.90
C CYS A 51 -7.12 -22.77 20.98
N ARG A 52 -6.92 -23.48 22.09
CA ARG A 52 -5.93 -23.05 23.09
C ARG A 52 -4.52 -23.27 22.57
N GLU A 53 -3.60 -22.36 22.89
CA GLU A 53 -2.19 -22.44 22.51
C GLU A 53 -1.54 -23.80 22.89
N ASN A 54 -1.85 -24.31 24.08
CA ASN A 54 -1.33 -25.60 24.58
C ASN A 54 -2.06 -26.84 24.02
N GLY A 55 -2.92 -26.67 23.02
CA GLY A 55 -3.81 -27.71 22.50
C GLY A 55 -5.11 -27.87 23.32
N GLY A 56 -6.18 -28.30 22.66
CA GLY A 56 -7.50 -28.50 23.25
C GLY A 56 -8.60 -28.60 22.20
N ASP A 57 -9.86 -28.71 22.64
CA ASP A 57 -11.01 -28.76 21.75
C ASP A 57 -11.12 -27.48 20.93
N ALA A 58 -11.06 -27.62 19.61
CA ALA A 58 -11.32 -26.54 18.67
C ALA A 58 -12.78 -26.10 18.77
N ARG A 59 -12.99 -24.79 18.77
CA ARG A 59 -14.31 -24.16 18.74
C ARG A 59 -14.51 -23.53 17.38
N ASP A 60 -15.64 -23.83 16.75
CA ASP A 60 -16.04 -23.17 15.53
C ASP A 60 -16.51 -21.76 15.87
N VAL A 61 -15.89 -20.78 15.21
CA VAL A 61 -16.27 -19.38 15.29
C VAL A 61 -16.59 -18.88 13.87
N ALA A 62 -17.28 -17.75 13.76
CA ALA A 62 -17.45 -17.08 12.48
C ALA A 62 -17.26 -15.60 12.72
N LEU A 63 -15.99 -15.20 12.82
CA LEU A 63 -15.58 -13.86 13.20
C LEU A 63 -14.89 -13.19 12.01
N VAL A 64 -15.33 -11.99 11.68
CA VAL A 64 -14.77 -11.13 10.63
C VAL A 64 -13.99 -10.03 11.33
N VAL A 65 -12.73 -9.83 10.93
CA VAL A 65 -11.92 -8.71 11.39
C VAL A 65 -12.51 -7.41 10.84
N VAL A 66 -12.71 -6.41 11.68
CA VAL A 66 -13.21 -5.09 11.32
C VAL A 66 -12.13 -4.04 11.46
N GLU A 67 -11.32 -4.14 12.51
CA GLU A 67 -10.17 -3.28 12.74
C GLU A 67 -9.00 -4.13 13.26
N LEU A 68 -7.78 -3.70 12.96
CA LEU A 68 -6.56 -4.33 13.44
C LEU A 68 -5.51 -3.26 13.72
N SER A 69 -4.81 -3.41 14.84
CA SER A 69 -3.56 -2.75 15.18
C SER A 69 -2.52 -3.80 15.59
N GLU A 70 -1.32 -3.36 15.94
CA GLU A 70 -0.22 -4.25 16.37
C GLU A 70 -0.56 -5.11 17.60
N SER A 71 -1.43 -4.62 18.48
CA SER A 71 -1.75 -5.27 19.75
C SER A 71 -3.25 -5.56 19.94
N CYS A 72 -4.10 -5.20 18.97
CA CYS A 72 -5.54 -5.28 19.15
C CYS A 72 -6.25 -5.57 17.81
N THR A 73 -7.35 -6.31 17.87
CA THR A 73 -8.29 -6.44 16.75
C THR A 73 -9.73 -6.30 17.23
N VAL A 74 -10.58 -5.66 16.42
CA VAL A 74 -12.03 -5.68 16.61
C VAL A 74 -12.60 -6.67 15.62
N VAL A 75 -13.35 -7.66 16.11
CA VAL A 75 -13.98 -8.69 15.31
C VAL A 75 -15.50 -8.68 15.49
N ARG A 76 -16.23 -9.09 14.45
CA ARG A 76 -17.70 -9.19 14.46
C ARG A 76 -18.17 -10.55 13.95
N GLY A 77 -19.34 -11.00 14.39
CA GLY A 77 -19.96 -12.23 13.90
C GLY A 77 -20.49 -13.10 15.04
N THR A 78 -20.22 -14.40 15.01
CA THR A 78 -20.71 -15.34 16.02
C THR A 78 -19.57 -16.15 16.65
N GLY A 79 -19.70 -16.49 17.94
CA GLY A 79 -18.74 -17.31 18.66
C GLY A 79 -17.63 -16.53 19.37
N GLY A 80 -17.68 -15.19 19.37
CA GLY A 80 -16.73 -14.39 20.15
C GLY A 80 -16.90 -14.54 21.67
N ASP A 81 -18.10 -14.93 22.12
CA ASP A 81 -18.39 -15.33 23.50
C ASP A 81 -17.76 -16.68 23.90
N LEU A 82 -17.26 -17.45 22.93
CA LEU A 82 -16.56 -18.71 23.15
C LEU A 82 -15.04 -18.53 23.32
N LEU A 83 -14.53 -17.33 23.01
CA LEU A 83 -13.12 -16.98 23.09
C LEU A 83 -12.66 -16.86 24.53
N ARG A 84 -11.39 -17.20 24.75
CA ARG A 84 -10.71 -17.15 26.05
C ARG A 84 -9.35 -16.49 25.88
N SER A 85 -8.80 -16.00 26.98
CA SER A 85 -7.37 -15.71 27.04
C SER A 85 -6.59 -16.99 26.70
N ASP A 86 -5.47 -16.82 25.99
CA ASP A 86 -4.59 -17.88 25.47
C ASP A 86 -5.18 -18.73 24.32
N ASP A 87 -6.29 -18.26 23.72
CA ASP A 87 -6.77 -18.85 22.46
C ASP A 87 -5.96 -18.30 21.28
N ILE A 88 -5.63 -19.18 20.34
CA ILE A 88 -5.24 -18.82 18.98
C ILE A 88 -6.52 -18.94 18.13
N ILE A 89 -6.93 -17.83 17.55
CA ILE A 89 -7.96 -17.83 16.51
C ILE A 89 -7.28 -17.95 15.15
N SER A 90 -7.85 -18.75 14.27
CA SER A 90 -7.30 -19.09 12.95
C SER A 90 -8.36 -19.05 11.88
N GLY A 91 -7.92 -18.84 10.65
CA GLY A 91 -8.76 -18.93 9.47
C GLY A 91 -7.92 -19.01 8.21
N GLU A 92 -8.60 -19.07 7.07
CA GLU A 92 -7.96 -19.23 5.76
C GLU A 92 -8.30 -18.05 4.86
N ARG A 93 -7.27 -17.49 4.23
CA ARG A 93 -7.39 -16.53 3.14
C ARG A 93 -7.02 -17.23 1.84
N LEU A 94 -7.95 -17.22 0.88
CA LEU A 94 -7.67 -17.61 -0.49
C LEU A 94 -6.92 -16.45 -1.15
N THR A 95 -5.62 -16.64 -1.38
CA THR A 95 -4.85 -15.75 -2.25
C THR A 95 -4.83 -16.38 -3.63
N ASP A 96 -5.40 -15.69 -4.61
CA ASP A 96 -5.14 -16.03 -6.00
C ASP A 96 -3.82 -15.37 -6.39
N ASP A 97 -2.95 -16.06 -7.14
CA ASP A 97 -1.81 -15.41 -7.81
C ASP A 97 -2.29 -14.30 -8.81
N SER A 98 -3.61 -14.17 -8.99
CA SER A 98 -4.31 -13.17 -9.78
C SER A 98 -4.79 -11.91 -9.01
N ASP A 99 -4.34 -11.68 -7.77
CA ASP A 99 -4.57 -10.40 -7.07
C ASP A 99 -3.95 -9.17 -7.80
N ALA A 100 -3.29 -9.41 -8.95
CA ALA A 100 -3.03 -8.45 -10.03
C ALA A 100 -4.30 -8.04 -10.83
N GLY A 101 -5.51 -8.29 -10.31
CA GLY A 101 -6.78 -8.06 -10.98
C GLY A 101 -7.51 -6.81 -10.52
N VAL A 102 -6.81 -5.68 -10.26
CA VAL A 102 -7.48 -4.37 -10.18
C VAL A 102 -8.14 -4.15 -11.54
N GLY A 103 -9.47 -4.21 -11.61
CA GLY A 103 -10.20 -3.83 -12.81
C GLY A 103 -9.76 -2.42 -13.20
N LEU A 104 -8.97 -2.30 -14.27
CA LEU A 104 -8.42 -1.04 -14.77
C LEU A 104 -9.58 -0.20 -15.30
N LEU A 105 -10.26 0.52 -14.42
CA LEU A 105 -11.04 1.67 -14.84
C LEU A 105 -10.11 2.54 -15.67
N PRO A 106 -10.58 3.10 -16.79
CA PRO A 106 -9.86 4.17 -17.46
C PRO A 106 -9.43 5.20 -16.42
N TRP A 107 -8.18 5.66 -16.50
CA TRP A 107 -7.58 6.44 -15.42
C TRP A 107 -8.40 7.67 -14.99
N ARG A 108 -9.18 8.25 -15.91
CA ARG A 108 -10.11 9.36 -15.62
C ARG A 108 -11.22 8.94 -14.65
N ASP A 109 -11.81 7.78 -14.87
CA ASP A 109 -12.88 7.24 -14.03
C ASP A 109 -12.31 6.88 -12.64
N ALA A 110 -11.06 6.40 -12.60
CA ALA A 110 -10.35 6.15 -11.34
C ALA A 110 -10.08 7.45 -10.55
N THR A 111 -9.65 8.53 -11.22
CA THR A 111 -9.43 9.84 -10.56
C THR A 111 -10.73 10.42 -10.01
N GLU A 112 -11.84 10.35 -10.75
CA GLU A 112 -13.15 10.81 -10.24
C GLU A 112 -13.64 9.93 -9.08
N SER A 113 -13.45 8.61 -9.17
CA SER A 113 -13.79 7.71 -8.07
C SER A 113 -12.98 8.01 -6.81
N LEU A 114 -11.67 8.27 -6.95
CA LEU A 114 -10.81 8.66 -5.84
C LEU A 114 -11.29 9.97 -5.21
N ALA A 115 -11.57 10.98 -6.03
CA ALA A 115 -12.11 12.26 -5.55
C ALA A 115 -13.43 12.08 -4.77
N ALA A 116 -14.33 11.22 -5.27
CA ALA A 116 -15.59 10.93 -4.59
C ALA A 116 -15.38 10.21 -3.24
N ILE A 117 -14.45 9.25 -3.16
CA ILE A 117 -14.08 8.57 -1.91
C ILE A 117 -13.57 9.58 -0.87
N LEU A 118 -12.77 10.55 -1.30
CA LEU A 118 -12.18 11.60 -0.46
C LEU A 118 -13.15 12.76 -0.15
N GLY A 119 -14.39 12.72 -0.67
CA GLY A 119 -15.38 13.78 -0.48
C GLY A 119 -15.01 15.12 -1.13
N LEU A 120 -14.18 15.09 -2.18
CA LEU A 120 -13.69 16.28 -2.88
C LEU A 120 -14.71 16.81 -3.87
N THR A 121 -14.56 18.09 -4.21
CA THR A 121 -15.37 18.69 -5.27
C THR A 121 -15.02 18.05 -6.62
N PRO A 122 -15.99 17.54 -7.39
CA PRO A 122 -15.72 16.93 -8.68
C PRO A 122 -14.91 17.82 -9.62
N LEU A 123 -14.05 17.21 -10.43
CA LEU A 123 -13.22 17.92 -11.40
C LEU A 123 -14.08 18.30 -12.62
N ASP A 124 -14.96 19.30 -12.47
CA ASP A 124 -15.93 19.78 -13.45
C ASP A 124 -15.27 20.51 -14.65
N GLY A 125 -14.30 19.88 -15.31
CA GLY A 125 -13.53 20.47 -16.41
C GLY A 125 -12.70 21.69 -16.03
N ARG A 126 -12.61 22.02 -14.74
CA ARG A 126 -11.73 23.06 -14.22
C ARG A 126 -10.30 22.57 -14.39
N SER A 127 -9.56 23.21 -15.28
CA SER A 127 -8.09 23.20 -15.20
C SER A 127 -7.75 23.75 -13.83
N GLY A 128 -7.30 22.86 -12.95
CA GLY A 128 -6.87 23.24 -11.61
C GLY A 128 -5.59 24.07 -11.67
N THR A 129 -4.90 24.25 -10.53
CA THR A 129 -3.70 25.09 -10.47
C THR A 129 -2.73 24.70 -11.59
N GLY A 130 -2.50 25.62 -12.53
CA GLY A 130 -1.75 25.35 -13.76
C GLY A 130 -0.27 25.20 -13.48
N PHE A 131 0.12 24.08 -12.86
CA PHE A 131 1.52 23.73 -12.65
C PHE A 131 2.22 23.63 -14.00
N ASP A 132 3.47 24.08 -14.06
CA ASP A 132 4.32 23.89 -15.24
C ASP A 132 4.85 22.45 -15.24
N TRP A 133 3.98 21.51 -15.60
CA TRP A 133 4.34 20.10 -15.73
C TRP A 133 5.48 19.88 -16.71
N SER A 134 5.66 20.73 -17.71
CA SER A 134 6.78 20.61 -18.65
C SER A 134 8.13 20.88 -17.97
N SER A 135 8.20 21.82 -17.02
CA SER A 135 9.43 22.00 -16.22
C SER A 135 9.64 20.85 -15.26
N VAL A 136 8.59 20.43 -14.54
CA VAL A 136 8.63 19.31 -13.58
C VAL A 136 9.09 18.01 -14.24
N GLU A 137 8.50 17.64 -15.38
CA GLU A 137 8.83 16.42 -16.14
C GLU A 137 10.26 16.47 -16.69
N ARG A 138 10.76 17.66 -17.05
CA ARG A 138 12.15 17.84 -17.47
C ARG A 138 13.13 17.67 -16.31
N GLU A 139 12.78 18.12 -15.12
CA GLU A 139 13.61 17.98 -13.92
C GLU A 139 13.63 16.53 -13.41
N LEU A 140 12.47 15.85 -13.44
CA LEU A 140 12.36 14.43 -13.09
C LEU A 140 12.86 13.49 -14.20
N GLY A 141 13.07 14.01 -15.41
CA GLY A 141 13.57 13.23 -16.56
C GLY A 141 12.53 12.32 -17.20
N ALA A 142 11.25 12.42 -16.85
CA ALA A 142 10.19 11.55 -17.35
C ALA A 142 8.83 12.25 -17.43
N VAL A 143 7.99 11.81 -18.37
CA VAL A 143 6.59 12.26 -18.46
C VAL A 143 5.80 11.59 -17.34
N LEU A 144 5.06 12.36 -16.54
CA LEU A 144 4.35 11.81 -15.37
C LEU A 144 2.98 11.22 -15.74
N PRO A 145 2.46 10.29 -14.91
CA PRO A 145 1.15 9.69 -15.13
C PRO A 145 0.03 10.76 -15.22
N PRO A 146 -0.86 10.67 -16.23
CA PRO A 146 -1.87 11.69 -16.47
C PRO A 146 -2.94 11.77 -15.38
N ASP A 147 -3.14 10.69 -14.63
CA ASP A 147 -4.12 10.59 -13.55
C ASP A 147 -3.65 11.31 -12.29
N TYR A 148 -2.37 11.15 -11.95
CA TYR A 148 -1.72 11.94 -10.92
C TYR A 148 -1.75 13.43 -11.27
N LYS A 149 -1.34 13.82 -12.48
CA LYS A 149 -1.37 15.24 -12.90
C LYS A 149 -2.77 15.83 -12.81
N ARG A 150 -3.80 15.09 -13.25
CA ARG A 150 -5.21 15.52 -13.13
C ARG A 150 -5.63 15.70 -11.67
N PHE A 151 -5.26 14.75 -10.79
CA PHE A 151 -5.57 14.83 -9.37
C PHE A 151 -4.88 16.03 -8.73
N VAL A 152 -3.57 16.18 -8.95
CA VAL A 152 -2.76 17.27 -8.39
C VAL A 152 -3.15 18.64 -8.95
N ASP A 153 -3.43 18.78 -10.25
CA ASP A 153 -3.98 20.03 -10.78
C ASP A 153 -5.23 20.44 -10.00
N GLY A 154 -6.14 19.49 -9.77
CA GLY A 154 -7.42 19.74 -9.10
C GLY A 154 -7.32 20.07 -7.61
N TYR A 155 -6.39 19.43 -6.89
CA TYR A 155 -6.39 19.41 -5.42
C TYR A 155 -5.08 19.85 -4.77
N GLY A 156 -3.99 19.97 -5.54
CA GLY A 156 -2.64 20.28 -5.04
C GLY A 156 -2.03 19.15 -4.20
N ALA A 157 -1.02 19.49 -3.42
CA ALA A 157 -0.47 18.61 -2.39
C ALA A 157 -1.51 18.42 -1.27
N GLY A 158 -1.50 17.25 -0.62
CA GLY A 158 -2.51 16.95 0.39
C GLY A 158 -2.19 15.77 1.28
N LEU A 159 -2.78 15.76 2.47
CA LEU A 159 -2.68 14.66 3.42
C LEU A 159 -3.96 13.84 3.38
N VAL A 160 -3.91 12.73 2.65
CA VAL A 160 -5.01 11.78 2.53
C VAL A 160 -5.15 10.96 3.80
N ASP A 161 -6.33 11.04 4.41
CA ASP A 161 -6.74 10.26 5.57
C ASP A 161 -5.82 10.43 6.80
N GLY A 162 -5.16 11.60 6.90
CA GLY A 162 -4.22 11.87 7.97
C GLY A 162 -2.91 11.06 7.88
N HIS A 163 -2.70 10.28 6.83
CA HIS A 163 -1.63 9.29 6.78
C HIS A 163 -0.75 9.36 5.52
N ILE A 164 -1.34 9.49 4.32
CA ILE A 164 -0.61 9.54 3.05
C ILE A 164 -0.44 11.00 2.62
N THR A 165 0.79 11.48 2.54
CA THR A 165 1.10 12.74 1.88
C THR A 165 1.23 12.50 0.38
N VAL A 166 0.38 13.16 -0.41
CA VAL A 166 0.56 13.32 -1.85
C VAL A 166 1.33 14.61 -2.09
N CYS A 167 2.50 14.51 -2.70
CA CYS A 167 3.31 15.67 -3.04
C CYS A 167 2.73 16.39 -4.26
N ALA A 168 3.08 17.66 -4.45
CA ALA A 168 2.74 18.42 -5.64
C ALA A 168 3.87 19.40 -5.99
N PRO A 169 4.00 19.83 -7.24
CA PRO A 169 4.97 20.86 -7.59
C PRO A 169 4.73 22.15 -6.80
N ASP A 170 5.81 22.87 -6.47
CA ASP A 170 5.80 24.19 -5.82
C ASP A 170 5.12 24.21 -4.44
N ALA A 171 5.01 23.05 -3.77
CA ALA A 171 4.48 23.00 -2.43
C ALA A 171 5.41 23.76 -1.46
N PRO A 172 4.88 24.45 -0.44
CA PRO A 172 5.67 25.38 0.39
C PRO A 172 6.76 24.72 1.26
N HIS A 173 6.75 23.40 1.35
CA HIS A 173 7.71 22.63 2.13
C HIS A 173 8.32 21.54 1.25
N ASP A 174 9.64 21.39 1.33
CA ASP A 174 10.41 20.44 0.51
C ASP A 174 9.90 18.99 0.61
N TRP A 175 9.37 18.57 1.77
CA TRP A 175 8.80 17.23 1.96
C TRP A 175 7.44 17.03 1.27
N ALA A 176 6.74 18.12 0.95
CA ALA A 176 5.49 18.11 0.20
C ALA A 176 5.69 18.50 -1.27
N ASP A 177 6.84 19.08 -1.63
CA ASP A 177 7.17 19.45 -3.00
C ASP A 177 7.67 18.23 -3.75
N LEU A 178 7.05 17.95 -4.90
CA LEU A 178 7.34 16.76 -5.71
C LEU A 178 8.82 16.61 -6.07
N VAL A 179 9.51 17.67 -6.50
CA VAL A 179 10.89 17.54 -7.02
C VAL A 179 11.92 17.37 -5.90
N PRO A 180 11.93 18.22 -4.84
CA PRO A 180 12.79 18.03 -3.68
C PRO A 180 12.50 16.71 -2.95
N HIS A 181 11.22 16.35 -2.78
CA HIS A 181 10.84 15.08 -2.15
C HIS A 181 11.36 13.89 -2.95
N ASN A 182 11.18 13.86 -4.27
CA ASN A 182 11.73 12.79 -5.11
C ASN A 182 13.26 12.68 -4.97
N THR A 183 13.98 13.81 -4.95
CA THR A 183 15.43 13.83 -4.72
C THR A 183 15.80 13.20 -3.39
N TRP A 184 15.07 13.50 -2.32
CA TRP A 184 15.28 12.90 -0.99
C TRP A 184 14.94 11.41 -0.96
N ALA A 185 13.79 11.02 -1.49
CA ALA A 185 13.33 9.63 -1.55
C ALA A 185 14.31 8.73 -2.31
N GLN A 186 14.85 9.24 -3.43
CA GLN A 186 15.92 8.61 -4.19
C GLN A 186 17.17 8.35 -3.32
N GLN A 187 17.60 9.34 -2.54
CA GLN A 187 18.74 9.18 -1.64
C GLN A 187 18.51 8.11 -0.57
N CYS A 188 17.29 8.04 -0.02
CA CYS A 188 16.92 7.03 0.97
C CYS A 188 17.07 5.61 0.45
N VAL A 189 16.63 5.34 -0.78
CA VAL A 189 16.59 3.98 -1.34
C VAL A 189 17.81 3.61 -2.17
N ARG A 190 18.62 4.59 -2.60
CA ARG A 190 19.79 4.38 -3.49
C ARG A 190 20.76 3.31 -2.98
N LEU A 191 20.93 3.20 -1.67
CA LEU A 191 21.85 2.23 -1.07
C LEU A 191 21.37 0.77 -1.25
N ASP A 192 20.06 0.55 -1.32
CA ASP A 192 19.49 -0.78 -1.57
C ASP A 192 19.99 -1.31 -2.93
N PHE A 193 20.16 -0.42 -3.92
CA PHE A 193 20.58 -0.73 -5.28
C PHE A 193 22.09 -0.61 -5.52
N ALA A 194 22.77 0.41 -4.96
CA ALA A 194 24.21 0.67 -5.19
C ALA A 194 25.16 -0.22 -4.37
N GLY A 195 24.72 -0.57 -3.15
CA GLY A 195 25.35 -1.38 -2.09
C GLY A 195 26.83 -1.24 -1.86
N PRO A 196 27.50 -2.27 -1.31
CA PRO A 196 28.35 -2.07 -0.14
C PRO A 196 29.68 -1.34 -0.40
N GLU A 197 30.02 -1.08 -1.67
CA GLU A 197 31.23 -0.34 -2.03
C GLU A 197 30.93 1.05 -2.60
N LYS A 198 29.65 1.37 -2.87
CA LYS A 198 29.22 2.59 -3.55
C LYS A 198 28.20 3.34 -2.71
N HIS A 199 28.68 3.98 -1.64
CA HIS A 199 27.84 4.67 -0.66
C HIS A 199 27.62 6.17 -0.91
N ALA A 200 28.27 6.76 -1.92
CA ALA A 200 28.29 8.21 -2.08
C ALA A 200 28.20 8.64 -3.54
N GLY A 201 27.20 9.48 -3.86
CA GLY A 201 27.02 10.15 -5.14
C GLY A 201 25.55 10.28 -5.52
N ASP A 202 25.31 10.93 -6.65
CA ASP A 202 23.97 11.26 -7.16
C ASP A 202 23.75 10.60 -8.51
N TRP A 203 23.30 9.35 -8.47
CA TRP A 203 22.98 8.54 -9.65
C TRP A 203 21.54 8.01 -9.57
N PRO A 204 20.90 7.76 -10.73
CA PRO A 204 19.60 7.11 -10.81
C PRO A 204 19.64 5.71 -10.19
N VAL A 205 18.56 5.26 -9.53
CA VAL A 205 18.55 3.97 -8.81
C VAL A 205 18.78 2.78 -9.74
N GLY A 206 18.29 2.84 -10.98
CA GLY A 206 18.51 1.76 -11.93
C GLY A 206 19.70 1.96 -12.87
N ASP A 207 20.61 2.90 -12.61
CA ASP A 207 21.83 3.01 -13.42
C ASP A 207 22.61 1.67 -13.37
N PRO A 208 22.76 0.95 -14.50
CA PRO A 208 23.41 -0.35 -14.54
C PRO A 208 24.87 -0.32 -14.08
N THR A 209 25.51 0.85 -14.11
CA THR A 209 26.89 1.06 -13.64
C THR A 209 27.02 0.88 -12.13
N TYR A 210 25.96 1.20 -11.39
CA TYR A 210 25.92 1.17 -9.93
C TYR A 210 25.19 -0.06 -9.38
N TRP A 211 24.47 -0.78 -10.24
CA TRP A 211 23.78 -2.01 -9.90
C TRP A 211 24.72 -3.13 -9.44
N THR A 212 24.30 -3.90 -8.43
CA THR A 212 24.93 -5.19 -8.10
C THR A 212 23.88 -6.29 -8.17
N PRO A 213 24.13 -7.38 -8.92
CA PRO A 213 23.20 -8.50 -9.01
C PRO A 213 23.00 -9.20 -7.65
N ASP A 214 21.88 -9.91 -7.52
CA ASP A 214 21.55 -10.80 -6.40
C ASP A 214 21.49 -10.13 -5.00
N ARG A 215 20.99 -8.89 -4.95
CA ARG A 215 20.76 -8.17 -3.69
C ARG A 215 19.50 -8.67 -3.00
N GLU A 216 19.62 -9.04 -1.73
CA GLU A 216 18.51 -9.56 -0.91
C GLU A 216 17.32 -8.59 -0.82
N TYR A 217 17.57 -7.27 -0.86
CA TYR A 217 16.55 -6.23 -0.67
C TYR A 217 16.13 -5.51 -1.94
N VAL A 218 16.71 -5.86 -3.09
CA VAL A 218 16.27 -5.31 -4.37
C VAL A 218 15.10 -6.18 -4.86
N PRO A 219 13.97 -5.57 -5.23
CA PRO A 219 12.83 -6.33 -5.72
C PRO A 219 13.17 -7.08 -7.00
N SER A 220 12.73 -8.35 -7.10
CA SER A 220 12.98 -9.19 -8.29
C SER A 220 12.30 -8.72 -9.57
N TRP A 221 11.41 -7.72 -9.48
CA TRP A 221 10.72 -7.11 -10.60
C TRP A 221 11.40 -5.83 -11.10
N PHE A 222 12.42 -5.34 -10.39
CA PHE A 222 13.18 -4.16 -10.79
C PHE A 222 14.43 -4.59 -11.55
N GLU A 223 14.60 -4.11 -12.78
CA GLU A 223 15.72 -4.44 -13.65
C GLU A 223 16.70 -3.27 -13.81
N PRO A 224 17.98 -3.53 -14.13
CA PRO A 224 18.91 -2.45 -14.50
C PRO A 224 18.39 -1.65 -15.70
N GLY A 225 18.28 -0.34 -15.54
CA GLY A 225 17.72 0.60 -16.49
C GLY A 225 16.32 1.10 -16.14
N ASP A 226 15.62 0.43 -15.22
CA ASP A 226 14.38 0.94 -14.63
C ASP A 226 14.66 2.14 -13.72
N GLU A 227 13.64 2.88 -13.30
CA GLU A 227 13.80 3.99 -12.37
C GLU A 227 12.63 4.07 -11.38
N LEU A 228 12.81 4.83 -10.30
CA LEU A 228 11.74 5.17 -9.36
C LEU A 228 11.49 6.67 -9.37
N ILE A 229 10.23 7.10 -9.40
CA ILE A 229 9.88 8.51 -9.18
C ILE A 229 8.92 8.58 -8.01
N SER A 230 9.32 9.24 -6.92
CA SER A 230 8.48 9.39 -5.74
C SER A 230 7.39 10.42 -5.97
N TRP A 231 6.19 10.10 -5.51
CA TRP A 231 5.02 10.97 -5.58
C TRP A 231 4.42 11.30 -4.22
N GLY A 232 4.93 10.67 -3.16
CA GLY A 232 4.39 10.80 -1.83
C GLY A 232 5.14 9.99 -0.79
N HIS A 233 4.64 10.07 0.43
CA HIS A 233 5.18 9.36 1.58
C HIS A 233 4.08 9.20 2.65
N THR A 234 4.36 8.44 3.70
CA THR A 234 3.52 8.43 4.91
C THR A 234 4.16 9.20 6.06
N GLY A 235 3.39 9.43 7.11
CA GLY A 235 3.90 9.98 8.38
C GLY A 235 4.90 9.06 9.11
N ASN A 236 5.00 7.79 8.72
CA ASN A 236 5.89 6.80 9.34
C ASN A 236 7.21 6.62 8.58
N GLY A 237 7.46 7.40 7.53
CA GLY A 237 8.70 7.32 6.76
C GLY A 237 8.64 6.38 5.56
N ASP A 238 7.48 5.80 5.25
CA ASP A 238 7.30 5.02 4.03
C ASP A 238 7.32 5.94 2.80
N LEU A 239 7.86 5.44 1.70
CA LEU A 239 8.00 6.15 0.44
C LEU A 239 7.10 5.56 -0.63
N LEU A 240 6.47 6.42 -1.42
CA LEU A 240 5.53 6.03 -2.47
C LEU A 240 6.09 6.46 -3.82
N PHE A 241 6.19 5.51 -4.75
CA PHE A 241 6.86 5.69 -6.04
C PHE A 241 5.99 5.22 -7.21
N TRP A 242 6.37 5.64 -8.40
CA TRP A 242 6.09 4.92 -9.64
C TRP A 242 7.30 4.10 -10.04
N HIS A 243 7.07 2.88 -10.55
CA HIS A 243 8.07 2.10 -11.26
C HIS A 243 8.13 2.56 -12.72
N VAL A 244 9.24 3.19 -13.09
CA VAL A 244 9.45 3.74 -14.44
C VAL A 244 10.22 2.73 -15.27
N GLU A 245 9.46 1.95 -16.04
CA GLU A 245 10.02 0.98 -16.99
C GLU A 245 10.25 1.64 -18.35
N PRO A 246 11.48 1.59 -18.90
CA PRO A 246 11.78 2.17 -20.21
C PRO A 246 10.89 1.58 -21.32
N GLY A 247 10.22 2.46 -22.05
CA GLY A 247 9.33 2.07 -23.15
C GLY A 247 7.88 1.77 -22.73
N THR A 248 7.59 1.77 -21.44
CA THR A 248 6.21 1.70 -20.91
C THR A 248 5.62 3.10 -20.82
N ALA A 249 4.35 3.26 -21.23
CA ALA A 249 3.67 4.54 -21.14
C ALA A 249 3.46 4.94 -19.66
N ALA A 250 3.57 6.22 -19.34
CA ALA A 250 3.43 6.70 -17.97
C ALA A 250 2.07 6.39 -17.32
N SER A 251 1.01 6.22 -18.11
CA SER A 251 -0.30 5.77 -17.60
C SER A 251 -0.31 4.34 -17.08
N ASP A 252 0.70 3.56 -17.44
CA ASP A 252 0.77 2.12 -17.21
C ASP A 252 1.88 1.78 -16.20
N TRP A 253 2.53 2.79 -15.61
CA TRP A 253 3.53 2.59 -14.58
C TRP A 253 2.91 2.07 -13.28
N PRO A 254 3.43 0.94 -12.74
CA PRO A 254 3.01 0.43 -11.44
C PRO A 254 3.28 1.44 -10.31
N VAL A 255 2.42 1.43 -9.31
CA VAL A 255 2.70 2.09 -8.03
C VAL A 255 3.56 1.18 -7.17
N VAL A 256 4.61 1.73 -6.57
CA VAL A 256 5.50 1.04 -5.64
C VAL A 256 5.39 1.68 -4.27
N MET A 257 5.35 0.85 -3.23
CA MET A 257 5.37 1.27 -1.83
C MET A 257 6.61 0.68 -1.18
N LYS A 258 7.39 1.54 -0.54
CA LYS A 258 8.62 1.19 0.16
C LYS A 258 8.47 1.54 1.62
N GLU A 259 8.48 0.52 2.46
CA GLU A 259 8.51 0.69 3.92
C GLU A 259 9.89 1.17 4.39
N GLU A 260 9.99 1.78 5.57
CA GLU A 260 11.26 2.28 6.13
C GLU A 260 12.35 1.18 6.19
N GLY A 261 11.93 -0.06 6.46
CA GLY A 261 12.74 -1.27 6.43
C GLY A 261 12.95 -1.87 5.02
N PRO A 262 13.23 -3.17 4.91
CA PRO A 262 13.73 -3.78 3.68
C PRO A 262 12.66 -4.00 2.61
N TYR A 263 11.38 -3.77 2.91
CA TYR A 263 10.30 -4.33 2.12
C TYR A 263 9.74 -3.39 1.05
N TRP A 264 9.33 -4.02 -0.06
CA TRP A 264 8.76 -3.36 -1.22
C TRP A 264 7.47 -4.05 -1.63
N GLU A 265 6.48 -3.26 -2.04
CA GLU A 265 5.26 -3.73 -2.67
C GLU A 265 5.06 -3.01 -4.00
N GLN A 266 4.58 -3.75 -5.00
CA GLN A 266 4.25 -3.21 -6.30
C GLN A 266 2.79 -3.52 -6.62
N TYR A 267 2.06 -2.52 -7.08
CA TYR A 267 0.69 -2.60 -7.53
C TYR A 267 0.66 -2.25 -9.01
N PRO A 268 0.20 -3.16 -9.89
CA PRO A 268 0.20 -2.91 -11.34
C PRO A 268 -0.66 -1.73 -11.80
N ALA A 269 -1.51 -1.20 -10.94
CA ALA A 269 -2.39 -0.08 -11.27
C ALA A 269 -1.71 1.27 -11.00
N GLY A 270 -2.10 2.29 -11.77
CA GLY A 270 -1.65 3.66 -11.60
C GLY A 270 -2.14 4.33 -10.30
N PHE A 271 -1.67 5.55 -10.07
CA PHE A 271 -1.85 6.33 -8.83
C PHE A 271 -3.30 6.31 -8.30
N SER A 272 -4.26 6.72 -9.13
CA SER A 272 -5.65 6.93 -8.69
C SER A 272 -6.33 5.62 -8.31
N SER A 273 -6.13 4.58 -9.13
CA SER A 273 -6.71 3.25 -8.92
C SER A 273 -6.14 2.58 -7.68
N THR A 274 -4.81 2.67 -7.48
CA THR A 274 -4.14 2.11 -6.31
C THR A 274 -4.61 2.82 -5.04
N LEU A 275 -4.61 4.15 -5.01
CA LEU A 275 -5.05 4.88 -3.83
C LEU A 275 -6.54 4.67 -3.53
N ALA A 276 -7.42 4.69 -4.54
CA ALA A 276 -8.84 4.37 -4.34
C ALA A 276 -9.05 2.94 -3.82
N SER A 277 -8.24 1.99 -4.28
CA SER A 277 -8.34 0.59 -3.84
C SER A 277 -7.84 0.42 -2.40
N LEU A 278 -6.79 1.14 -2.00
CA LEU A 278 -6.33 1.19 -0.61
C LEU A 278 -7.40 1.77 0.31
N LEU A 279 -7.95 2.94 -0.05
CA LEU A 279 -8.99 3.63 0.71
C LEU A 279 -10.35 2.92 0.67
N THR A 280 -10.52 1.87 -0.12
CA THR A 280 -11.74 1.06 -0.06
C THR A 280 -11.50 -0.33 0.52
N GLY A 281 -10.26 -0.60 0.95
CA GLY A 281 -9.82 -1.92 1.40
C GLY A 281 -9.85 -2.99 0.30
N LYS A 282 -10.00 -2.61 -0.98
CA LYS A 282 -9.90 -3.55 -2.12
C LYS A 282 -8.49 -4.09 -2.27
N ILE A 283 -7.50 -3.26 -1.96
CA ILE A 283 -6.14 -3.72 -1.73
C ILE A 283 -5.73 -3.27 -0.32
N GLN A 284 -4.86 -4.05 0.30
CA GLN A 284 -4.24 -3.72 1.57
C GLN A 284 -2.76 -3.97 1.42
N SER A 285 -1.96 -2.98 1.80
CA SER A 285 -0.52 -3.17 1.85
C SER A 285 -0.16 -4.13 2.97
N LYS A 286 0.81 -5.00 2.69
CA LYS A 286 1.38 -5.91 3.68
C LYS A 286 2.16 -5.15 4.75
N TYR A 287 2.66 -3.95 4.44
CA TYR A 287 3.54 -3.19 5.32
C TYR A 287 2.94 -1.85 5.80
N LEU A 288 2.11 -1.18 5.01
CA LEU A 288 1.47 0.12 5.34
C LEU A 288 0.15 0.01 6.15
N SER A 289 -0.18 -1.15 6.73
CA SER A 289 -1.58 -1.48 7.07
C SER A 289 -2.07 -1.28 8.51
N HIS A 290 -1.50 -0.39 9.32
CA HIS A 290 -2.15 -0.08 10.61
C HIS A 290 -3.21 1.05 10.57
N TRP A 291 -3.36 1.79 9.47
CA TRP A 291 -4.34 2.90 9.38
C TRP A 291 -5.31 2.85 8.18
N LEU A 292 -4.96 2.16 7.09
CA LEU A 292 -5.73 2.18 5.84
C LEU A 292 -6.43 0.83 5.60
N GLY A 293 -7.71 0.70 5.97
CA GLY A 293 -8.46 -0.53 5.67
C GLY A 293 -9.77 -0.80 6.43
N GLY A 294 -10.50 0.20 6.93
CA GLY A 294 -11.78 0.01 7.63
C GLY A 294 -12.85 1.00 7.15
N PRO A 295 -14.12 0.87 7.57
CA PRO A 295 -15.15 1.86 7.27
C PRO A 295 -14.90 3.17 8.02
N HIS A 296 -14.23 4.12 7.37
CA HIS A 296 -14.05 5.51 7.84
C HIS A 296 -14.36 6.51 6.72
N SER A 297 -14.56 7.78 7.11
CA SER A 297 -14.73 8.88 6.17
C SER A 297 -13.38 9.48 5.83
N TYR A 298 -12.90 9.22 4.62
CA TYR A 298 -11.66 9.79 4.10
C TYR A 298 -11.81 11.27 3.80
N ARG A 299 -10.77 12.05 4.11
CA ARG A 299 -10.67 13.49 3.78
C ARG A 299 -9.23 13.84 3.38
N LEU A 300 -9.09 14.87 2.55
CA LEU A 300 -7.84 15.63 2.42
C LEU A 300 -7.68 16.64 3.55
#